data_AF-R7K924-F1
#
_entry.id   AF-R7K924-F1
#
_cell.length_a   1.000
_cell.length_b   1.000
_cell.length_c   1.000
_cell.angle_alpha   90.00
_cell.angle_beta   90.00
_cell.angle_gamma   90.00
#
_symmetry.space_group_name_H-M   'P 1'
#
loop_
_entity.id
_entity.type
_entity.pdbx_description
1 polymer ?
#
loop_
_entity_poly.entity_id
_entity_poly.type
_entity_poly.pdbx_seq_one_letter_code
_entity_poly.pdbx_strand_id
1 'polypeptide(L)'
;MYCKHCGVEVVGAARVCPLCHKPLDEDNLNYPIIKKTGRKKSVTFSFVYILISLIASVVCLTVNLVLPHQFLWSLPVVALLVYGFIIFVTLFSKRNAGTKIFLQTAALVAVAYSLENLSPSVRWAATYAVPFLIVFSGILLMILSLTTKRAGQYVLYLIIVVLLGSVPLIYNLVVGGEVLWPTIMCAVCSGALLIFALLYGFLAGNGVLKEEIKRKFHL
;
A
#
# COMPACT_ATOMS: atom_id res chain seq x y z
N MET A 1 27.12 28.87 -30.65
CA MET A 1 28.28 29.31 -29.84
C MET A 1 29.53 28.67 -30.41
N TYR A 2 30.62 29.42 -30.61
CA TYR A 2 31.84 28.86 -31.22
C TYR A 2 32.86 28.47 -30.15
N CYS A 3 33.39 27.25 -30.21
CA CYS A 3 34.44 26.82 -29.29
C CYS A 3 35.83 27.12 -29.88
N LYS A 4 36.55 28.07 -29.29
CA LYS A 4 37.93 28.45 -29.70
C LYS A 4 38.95 27.31 -29.54
N HIS A 5 38.65 26.27 -28.77
CA HIS A 5 39.58 25.19 -28.48
C HIS A 5 39.51 24.00 -29.45
N CYS A 6 38.32 23.65 -29.93
CA CYS A 6 38.12 22.54 -30.87
C CYS A 6 37.61 23.01 -32.24
N GLY A 7 37.41 24.32 -32.41
CA GLY A 7 37.07 24.93 -33.69
C GLY A 7 35.67 24.62 -34.23
N VAL A 8 34.82 23.99 -33.42
CA VAL A 8 33.46 23.62 -33.82
C VAL A 8 32.43 24.63 -33.36
N GLU A 9 31.41 24.81 -34.20
CA GLU A 9 30.22 25.57 -33.87
C GLU A 9 29.23 24.68 -33.11
N VAL A 10 29.00 25.01 -31.85
CA VAL A 10 28.04 24.32 -30.99
C VAL A 10 26.68 24.96 -31.19
N VAL A 11 25.75 24.19 -31.76
CA VAL A 11 24.35 24.58 -31.93
C VAL A 11 23.61 24.31 -30.61
N GLY A 12 23.12 25.37 -29.97
CA GLY A 12 22.42 25.32 -28.68
C GLY A 12 23.18 26.02 -27.53
N ALA A 13 22.49 26.23 -26.41
CA ALA A 13 23.04 26.89 -25.22
C ALA A 13 23.71 25.85 -24.30
N ALA A 14 25.04 25.76 -24.35
CA ALA A 14 25.83 24.85 -23.52
C ALA A 14 26.99 25.61 -22.85
N ARG A 15 27.20 25.40 -21.54
CA ARG A 15 28.33 26.00 -20.80
C ARG A 15 29.67 25.34 -21.09
N VAL A 16 29.62 24.11 -21.60
CA VAL A 16 30.77 23.24 -21.81
C VAL A 16 30.64 22.62 -23.18
N CYS A 17 31.73 22.59 -23.93
CA CYS A 17 31.73 21.97 -25.25
C CYS A 17 31.56 20.44 -25.09
N PRO A 18 30.57 19.81 -25.76
CA PRO A 18 30.36 18.37 -25.64
C PRO A 18 31.50 17.53 -26.21
N LEU A 19 32.35 18.12 -27.07
CA LEU A 19 33.47 17.43 -27.68
C LEU A 19 34.73 17.48 -26.81
N CYS A 20 35.17 18.69 -26.44
CA CYS A 20 36.45 18.88 -25.75
C CYS A 20 36.31 19.16 -24.25
N HIS A 21 35.07 19.25 -23.74
CA HIS A 21 34.75 19.48 -22.33
C HIS A 21 35.32 20.78 -21.73
N LYS A 22 35.75 21.72 -22.58
CA LYS A 22 36.21 23.04 -22.14
C LYS A 22 35.05 24.03 -22.02
N PRO A 23 35.15 25.00 -21.09
CA PRO A 23 34.13 26.02 -20.90
C PRO A 23 34.00 26.89 -22.17
N LEU A 24 32.77 27.21 -22.54
CA LEU A 24 32.44 28.18 -23.60
C LEU A 24 32.12 29.54 -22.95
N ASP A 25 32.50 30.63 -23.63
CA ASP A 25 32.28 32.01 -23.16
C ASP A 25 30.77 32.26 -22.89
N GLU A 26 30.45 32.86 -21.74
CA GLU A 26 29.13 32.84 -21.10
C GLU A 26 28.06 33.77 -21.73
N ASP A 27 28.39 34.49 -22.81
CA ASP A 27 27.65 35.69 -23.25
C ASP A 27 26.23 35.46 -23.83
N ASN A 28 25.75 34.22 -23.96
CA ASN A 28 24.43 33.95 -24.58
C ASN A 28 23.65 32.77 -23.94
N LEU A 29 23.62 32.69 -22.61
CA LEU A 29 22.73 31.75 -21.91
C LEU A 29 21.27 32.22 -21.97
N ASN A 30 20.57 31.88 -23.06
CA ASN A 30 19.17 32.26 -23.29
C ASN A 30 18.14 31.33 -22.59
N TYR A 31 18.55 30.60 -21.54
CA TYR A 31 17.67 29.70 -20.80
C TYR A 31 17.52 30.17 -19.35
N PRO A 32 16.30 30.28 -18.82
CA PRO A 32 16.10 30.71 -17.44
C PRO A 32 16.79 29.75 -16.49
N ILE A 33 17.66 30.30 -15.63
CA ILE A 33 18.27 29.55 -14.53
C ILE A 33 17.14 29.18 -13.57
N ILE A 34 16.66 27.94 -13.65
CA ILE A 34 15.72 27.39 -12.66
C ILE A 34 16.51 27.22 -11.37
N LYS A 35 16.51 28.25 -10.51
CA LYS A 35 16.94 28.11 -9.12
C LYS A 35 16.07 27.02 -8.53
N LYS A 36 16.64 25.85 -8.21
CA LYS A 36 15.96 24.83 -7.41
C LYS A 36 15.60 25.51 -6.09
N THR A 37 14.38 26.01 -5.97
CA THR A 37 13.89 26.57 -4.73
C THR A 37 13.97 25.42 -3.73
N GLY A 38 14.83 25.57 -2.73
CA GLY A 38 14.93 24.61 -1.64
C GLY A 38 13.52 24.43 -1.09
N ARG A 39 12.96 23.23 -1.25
CA ARG A 39 11.62 22.91 -0.78
C ARG A 39 11.60 23.25 0.70
N LYS A 40 10.95 24.37 1.07
CA LYS A 40 10.79 24.76 2.47
C LYS A 40 10.23 23.53 3.18
N LYS A 41 10.87 23.10 4.28
CA LYS A 41 10.36 22.05 5.16
C LYS A 41 9.08 22.57 5.80
N SER A 42 7.98 22.58 5.05
CA SER A 42 6.65 22.82 5.62
C SER A 42 6.37 21.68 6.57
N VAL A 43 5.80 22.00 7.74
CA VAL A 43 5.24 21.00 8.63
C VAL A 43 4.33 20.09 7.79
N THR A 44 4.70 18.82 7.65
CA THR A 44 3.90 17.88 6.90
C THR A 44 2.71 17.48 7.77
N PHE A 45 1.56 17.26 7.16
CA PHE A 45 0.38 16.75 7.87
C PHE A 45 0.70 15.49 8.70
N SER A 46 1.62 14.63 8.22
CA SER A 46 2.13 13.48 8.97
C SER A 46 2.71 13.86 10.33
N PHE A 47 3.47 14.95 10.41
CA PHE A 47 4.07 15.40 11.67
C PHE A 47 3.00 15.86 12.65
N VAL A 48 2.01 16.64 12.16
CA VAL A 48 0.88 17.08 12.99
C VAL A 48 0.06 15.89 13.49
N TYR A 49 -0.23 14.92 12.61
CA TYR A 49 -0.96 13.72 13.00
C TYR A 49 -0.22 12.91 14.06
N ILE A 50 1.10 12.69 13.88
CA ILE A 50 1.92 11.96 14.84
C ILE A 50 1.90 12.66 16.20
N LEU A 51 2.04 13.99 16.24
CA LEU A 51 2.00 14.74 17.49
C LEU A 51 0.64 14.61 18.19
N ILE A 52 -0.47 14.79 17.46
CA ILE A 52 -1.81 14.66 18.02
C ILE A 52 -2.07 13.23 18.52
N SER A 53 -1.70 12.23 17.72
CA SER A 53 -1.81 10.81 18.07
C SER A 53 -0.99 10.45 19.31
N LEU A 54 0.22 11.01 19.43
CA LEU A 54 1.08 10.83 20.59
C LEU A 54 0.45 11.46 21.84
N ILE A 55 -0.05 12.69 21.75
CA ILE A 55 -0.71 13.36 22.88
C ILE A 55 -1.97 12.58 23.29
N ALA A 56 -2.81 12.19 22.34
CA ALA A 56 -4.02 11.42 22.61
C ALA A 56 -3.71 10.06 23.27
N SER A 57 -2.68 9.35 22.79
CA SER A 57 -2.27 8.07 23.39
C SER A 57 -1.76 8.23 24.82
N VAL A 58 -0.94 9.25 25.10
CA VAL A 58 -0.46 9.55 26.46
C VAL A 58 -1.63 9.89 27.39
N VAL A 59 -2.58 10.73 26.95
CA VAL A 59 -3.76 11.07 27.74
C VAL A 59 -4.60 9.83 28.03
N CYS A 60 -4.92 9.01 27.02
CA CYS A 60 -5.71 7.79 27.22
C CYS A 60 -5.02 6.79 28.15
N LEU A 61 -3.70 6.61 28.04
CA LEU A 61 -2.93 5.74 28.95
C LEU A 61 -2.95 6.28 30.38
N THR A 62 -2.78 7.60 30.56
CA THR A 62 -2.81 8.23 31.88
C THR A 62 -4.18 8.06 32.54
N VAL A 63 -5.27 8.31 31.79
CA VAL A 63 -6.65 8.11 32.26
C VAL A 63 -6.88 6.66 32.68
N ASN A 64 -6.39 5.70 31.89
CA ASN A 64 -6.51 4.28 32.19
C ASN A 64 -5.71 3.84 33.43
N LEU A 65 -4.61 4.52 33.75
CA LEU A 65 -3.81 4.23 34.96
C LEU A 65 -4.39 4.87 36.22
N VAL A 66 -5.02 6.04 36.09
CA VAL A 66 -5.58 6.79 37.24
C VAL A 66 -6.95 6.26 37.65
N LEU A 67 -7.77 5.81 36.70
CA LEU A 67 -9.08 5.25 37.00
C LEU A 67 -8.95 3.75 37.31
N PRO A 68 -9.56 3.25 38.41
CA PRO A 68 -9.62 1.83 38.69
C PRO A 68 -10.57 1.16 37.70
N HIS A 69 -10.04 0.76 36.54
CA HIS A 69 -10.75 -0.01 35.54
C HIS A 69 -10.22 -1.44 35.51
N GLN A 70 -11.14 -2.40 35.40
CA GLN A 70 -10.83 -3.82 35.25
C GLN A 70 -10.26 -4.16 33.86
N PHE A 71 -10.31 -3.22 32.90
CA PHE A 71 -9.98 -3.44 31.50
C PHE A 71 -9.13 -2.30 30.91
N LEU A 72 -8.15 -2.65 30.08
CA LEU A 72 -7.23 -1.72 29.43
C LEU A 72 -7.86 -1.07 28.17
N TRP A 73 -8.87 -0.22 28.37
CA TRP A 73 -9.63 0.43 27.29
C TRP A 73 -8.79 1.40 26.45
N SER A 74 -7.66 1.87 26.97
CA SER A 74 -6.72 2.72 26.22
C SER A 74 -6.02 1.98 25.06
N LEU A 75 -5.84 0.67 25.14
CA LEU A 75 -5.07 -0.09 24.13
C LEU A 75 -5.78 -0.18 22.76
N PRO A 76 -7.10 -0.45 22.68
CA PRO A 76 -7.85 -0.32 21.43
C PRO A 76 -7.75 1.08 20.81
N VAL A 77 -7.79 2.13 21.62
CA VAL A 77 -7.67 3.52 21.14
C VAL A 77 -6.30 3.75 20.49
N VAL A 78 -5.22 3.29 21.14
CA VAL A 78 -3.87 3.38 20.57
C VAL A 78 -3.76 2.58 19.28
N ALA A 79 -4.30 1.36 19.22
CA ALA A 79 -4.30 0.55 18.00
C ALA A 79 -5.00 1.25 16.82
N LEU A 80 -6.13 1.91 17.07
CA LEU A 80 -6.86 2.69 16.06
C LEU A 80 -6.09 3.94 15.60
N LEU A 81 -5.41 4.63 16.52
CA LEU A 81 -4.55 5.76 16.19
C LEU A 81 -3.36 5.36 15.33
N VAL A 82 -2.72 4.22 15.63
CA VAL A 82 -1.65 3.66 14.79
C VAL A 82 -2.19 3.28 13.42
N TYR A 83 -3.36 2.64 13.36
CA TYR A 83 -3.99 2.29 12.09
C TYR A 83 -4.35 3.52 11.24
N GLY A 84 -4.85 4.59 11.87
CA GLY A 84 -5.12 5.86 11.19
C GLY A 84 -3.86 6.48 10.56
N PHE A 85 -2.70 6.36 11.22
CA PHE A 85 -1.43 6.74 10.63
C PHE A 85 -1.10 5.91 9.38
N ILE A 86 -1.30 4.58 9.46
CA ILE A 86 -1.05 3.66 8.33
C ILE A 86 -1.95 4.00 7.14
N ILE A 87 -3.24 4.30 7.36
CA ILE A 87 -4.15 4.81 6.33
C ILE A 87 -3.55 6.03 5.66
N PHE A 88 -3.16 7.04 6.46
CA PHE A 88 -2.62 8.29 5.93
C PHE A 88 -1.38 8.04 5.05
N VAL A 89 -0.39 7.32 5.57
CA VAL A 89 0.85 7.01 4.82
C VAL A 89 0.53 6.26 3.54
N THR A 90 -0.44 5.35 3.57
CA THR A 90 -0.83 4.55 2.41
C THR A 90 -1.57 5.37 1.36
N LEU A 91 -2.51 6.23 1.76
CA LEU A 91 -3.29 7.09 0.86
C LEU A 91 -2.40 8.06 0.09
N PHE A 92 -1.48 8.74 0.78
CA PHE A 92 -0.56 9.70 0.17
C PHE A 92 0.67 9.06 -0.49
N SER A 93 0.82 7.74 -0.40
CA SER A 93 1.89 7.02 -1.09
C SER A 93 1.69 7.06 -2.61
N LYS A 94 2.80 7.15 -3.36
CA LYS A 94 2.83 7.00 -4.83
C LYS A 94 2.69 5.54 -5.30
N ARG A 95 2.51 4.59 -4.37
CA ARG A 95 2.27 3.17 -4.67
C ARG A 95 0.98 2.98 -5.49
N ASN A 96 0.92 1.90 -6.27
CA ASN A 96 -0.31 1.57 -7.01
C ASN A 96 -1.45 1.16 -6.06
N ALA A 97 -2.69 1.27 -6.53
CA ALA A 97 -3.88 0.99 -5.71
C ALA A 97 -3.90 -0.47 -5.19
N GLY A 98 -3.38 -1.42 -5.97
CA GLY A 98 -3.30 -2.83 -5.55
C GLY A 98 -2.39 -3.04 -4.34
N THR A 99 -1.21 -2.42 -4.32
CA THR A 99 -0.33 -2.45 -3.14
C THR A 99 -0.97 -1.73 -1.95
N LYS A 100 -1.70 -0.63 -2.18
CA LYS A 100 -2.42 0.07 -1.12
C LYS A 100 -3.47 -0.84 -0.47
N ILE A 101 -4.31 -1.50 -1.26
CA ILE A 101 -5.34 -2.43 -0.77
C ILE A 101 -4.69 -3.58 0.00
N PHE A 102 -3.63 -4.18 -0.56
CA PHE A 102 -2.92 -5.27 0.11
C PHE A 102 -2.36 -4.86 1.48
N LEU A 103 -1.67 -3.72 1.55
CA LEU A 103 -1.11 -3.19 2.80
C LEU A 103 -2.19 -2.84 3.82
N GLN A 104 -3.31 -2.26 3.39
CA GLN A 104 -4.44 -1.95 4.27
C GLN A 104 -5.09 -3.22 4.81
N THR A 105 -5.25 -4.24 3.98
CA THR A 105 -5.79 -5.54 4.39
C THR A 105 -4.88 -6.19 5.44
N ALA A 106 -3.56 -6.23 5.18
CA ALA A 106 -2.59 -6.76 6.15
C ALA A 106 -2.57 -5.97 7.47
N ALA A 107 -2.66 -4.64 7.40
CA ALA A 107 -2.71 -3.79 8.59
C ALA A 107 -4.01 -4.02 9.39
N LEU A 108 -5.16 -4.13 8.74
CA LEU A 108 -6.44 -4.42 9.40
C LEU A 108 -6.44 -5.80 10.05
N VAL A 109 -5.86 -6.81 9.40
CA VAL A 109 -5.69 -8.15 9.99
C VAL A 109 -4.83 -8.06 11.25
N ALA A 110 -3.70 -7.34 11.21
CA ALA A 110 -2.84 -7.16 12.38
C ALA A 110 -3.55 -6.43 13.53
N VAL A 111 -4.34 -5.40 13.22
CA VAL A 111 -5.15 -4.67 14.21
C VAL A 111 -6.21 -5.59 14.80
N ALA A 112 -6.92 -6.39 14.00
CA ALA A 112 -7.93 -7.32 14.49
C ALA A 112 -7.35 -8.34 15.49
N TYR A 113 -6.22 -8.97 15.17
CA TYR A 113 -5.54 -9.88 16.10
C TYR A 113 -5.00 -9.16 17.34
N SER A 114 -4.50 -7.93 17.18
CA SER A 114 -4.05 -7.12 18.33
C SER A 114 -5.21 -6.84 19.28
N LEU A 115 -6.40 -6.52 18.76
CA LEU A 115 -7.60 -6.29 19.56
C LEU A 115 -8.15 -7.58 20.20
N GLU A 116 -8.09 -8.70 19.50
CA GLU A 116 -8.48 -10.01 20.06
C GLU A 116 -7.61 -10.41 21.26
N ASN A 117 -6.29 -10.21 21.19
CA ASN A 117 -5.38 -10.50 22.30
C ASN A 117 -5.67 -9.66 23.56
N LEU A 118 -6.32 -8.51 23.41
CA LEU A 118 -6.71 -7.64 24.52
C LEU A 118 -8.03 -8.07 25.17
N SER A 119 -8.90 -8.74 24.41
CA SER A 119 -10.20 -9.25 24.86
C SER A 119 -10.30 -10.75 24.59
N PRO A 120 -9.58 -11.60 25.34
CA PRO A 120 -9.46 -13.03 25.06
C PRO A 120 -10.76 -13.84 25.24
N SER A 121 -11.87 -13.20 25.59
CA SER A 121 -13.15 -13.86 25.82
C SER A 121 -13.81 -14.38 24.53
N VAL A 122 -13.48 -13.81 23.36
CA VAL A 122 -14.10 -14.20 22.09
C VAL A 122 -13.05 -14.25 20.98
N ARG A 123 -12.98 -15.37 20.28
CA ARG A 123 -12.13 -15.56 19.09
C ARG A 123 -12.89 -15.08 17.86
N TRP A 124 -12.81 -13.79 17.56
CA TRP A 124 -13.57 -13.13 16.49
C TRP A 124 -12.72 -12.68 15.29
N ALA A 125 -11.41 -12.44 15.49
CA ALA A 125 -10.52 -11.95 14.44
C ALA A 125 -10.36 -12.99 13.33
N ALA A 126 -9.95 -14.20 13.68
CA ALA A 126 -9.79 -15.29 12.71
C ALA A 126 -11.14 -15.77 12.14
N THR A 127 -12.18 -15.78 12.98
CA THR A 127 -13.49 -16.35 12.65
C THR A 127 -14.32 -15.42 11.77
N TYR A 128 -14.27 -14.11 11.99
CA TYR A 128 -15.10 -13.13 11.25
C TYR A 128 -14.24 -12.11 10.52
N ALA A 129 -13.37 -11.37 11.24
CA ALA A 129 -12.71 -10.21 10.67
C ALA A 129 -11.84 -10.57 9.46
N VAL A 130 -10.96 -11.57 9.58
CA VAL A 130 -10.04 -11.98 8.50
C VAL A 130 -10.81 -12.45 7.25
N PRO A 131 -11.80 -13.37 7.33
CA PRO A 131 -12.66 -13.74 6.21
C PRO A 131 -13.27 -12.55 5.46
N PHE A 132 -13.87 -11.61 6.19
CA PHE A 132 -14.52 -10.44 5.60
C PHE A 132 -13.52 -9.49 4.94
N LEU A 133 -12.38 -9.24 5.58
CA LEU A 133 -11.32 -8.39 5.05
C LEU A 133 -10.75 -8.93 3.74
N ILE A 134 -10.53 -10.25 3.66
CA ILE A 134 -10.02 -10.89 2.44
C ILE A 134 -11.04 -10.76 1.31
N VAL A 135 -12.31 -11.13 1.53
CA VAL A 135 -13.36 -11.03 0.50
C VAL A 135 -13.52 -9.59 0.01
N PHE A 136 -13.57 -8.63 0.95
CA PHE A 136 -13.70 -7.22 0.60
C PHE A 136 -12.52 -6.71 -0.24
N SER A 137 -11.29 -7.04 0.15
CA SER A 137 -10.10 -6.68 -0.60
C SER A 137 -10.07 -7.31 -2.00
N GLY A 138 -10.54 -8.55 -2.13
CA GLY A 138 -10.68 -9.26 -3.40
C GLY A 138 -11.70 -8.59 -4.33
N ILE A 139 -12.87 -8.22 -3.81
CA ILE A 139 -13.90 -7.50 -4.59
C ILE A 139 -13.36 -6.15 -5.08
N LEU A 140 -12.66 -5.39 -4.24
CA LEU A 140 -12.04 -4.12 -4.66
C LEU A 140 -11.02 -4.31 -5.77
N LEU A 141 -10.18 -5.34 -5.68
CA LEU A 141 -9.20 -5.66 -6.71
C LEU A 141 -9.85 -6.12 -8.03
N MET A 142 -10.94 -6.89 -7.94
CA MET A 142 -11.75 -7.25 -9.10
C MET A 142 -12.31 -6.01 -9.79
N ILE A 143 -12.94 -5.09 -9.04
CA ILE A 143 -13.47 -3.83 -9.59
C ILE A 143 -12.36 -3.01 -10.25
N LEU A 144 -11.19 -2.89 -9.61
CA LEU A 144 -10.05 -2.18 -10.18
C LEU A 144 -9.50 -2.82 -11.45
N SER A 145 -9.50 -4.15 -11.52
CA SER A 145 -9.09 -4.90 -12.71
C SER A 145 -10.00 -4.64 -13.91
N LEU A 146 -11.31 -4.46 -13.67
CA LEU A 146 -12.30 -4.17 -14.71
C LEU A 146 -12.29 -2.71 -15.16
N THR A 147 -12.03 -1.78 -14.23
CA THR A 147 -12.15 -0.33 -14.49
C THR A 147 -10.87 0.32 -15.00
N THR A 148 -9.71 -0.32 -14.82
CA THR A 148 -8.41 0.29 -15.12
C THR A 148 -7.72 -0.40 -16.30
N LYS A 149 -7.11 0.39 -17.19
CA LYS A 149 -6.31 -0.11 -18.35
C LYS A 149 -5.11 -0.99 -17.96
N ARG A 150 -4.67 -0.96 -16.70
CA ARG A 150 -3.55 -1.76 -16.16
C ARG A 150 -4.06 -2.99 -15.39
N ALA A 151 -5.02 -3.70 -15.98
CA ALA A 151 -5.71 -4.81 -15.32
C ALA A 151 -4.77 -5.91 -14.83
N GLY A 152 -3.71 -6.23 -15.60
CA GLY A 152 -2.74 -7.27 -15.24
C GLY A 152 -2.11 -7.11 -13.85
N GLN A 153 -1.80 -5.87 -13.43
CA GLN A 153 -1.25 -5.63 -12.09
C GLN A 153 -2.24 -6.05 -11.01
N TYR A 154 -3.52 -5.70 -11.17
CA TYR A 154 -4.56 -5.95 -10.18
C TYR A 154 -4.98 -7.42 -10.16
N VAL A 155 -4.97 -8.10 -11.30
CA VAL A 155 -5.23 -9.54 -11.37
C VAL A 155 -4.16 -10.32 -10.61
N LEU A 156 -2.88 -9.93 -10.67
CA LEU A 156 -1.85 -10.56 -9.83
C LEU A 156 -2.10 -10.36 -8.33
N TYR A 157 -2.45 -9.14 -7.89
CA TYR A 157 -2.81 -8.92 -6.48
C TYR A 157 -4.06 -9.71 -6.09
N LEU A 158 -5.03 -9.83 -7.00
CA LEU A 158 -6.25 -10.60 -6.78
C LEU A 158 -5.91 -12.08 -6.55
N ILE A 159 -5.04 -12.67 -7.36
CA ILE A 159 -4.56 -14.05 -7.18
C ILE A 159 -3.90 -14.22 -5.80
N ILE A 160 -3.02 -13.30 -5.40
CA ILE A 160 -2.36 -13.36 -4.09
C ILE A 160 -3.38 -13.30 -2.94
N VAL A 161 -4.35 -12.39 -3.01
CA VAL A 161 -5.39 -12.22 -1.98
C VAL A 161 -6.31 -13.45 -1.92
N VAL A 162 -6.65 -14.03 -3.07
CA VAL A 162 -7.47 -15.25 -3.14
C VAL A 162 -6.74 -16.45 -2.53
N LEU A 163 -5.43 -16.58 -2.77
CA LEU A 163 -4.61 -17.61 -2.12
C LEU A 163 -4.61 -17.42 -0.59
N LEU A 164 -4.54 -16.18 -0.11
CA LEU A 164 -4.69 -15.87 1.32
C LEU A 164 -6.09 -16.21 1.85
N GLY A 165 -7.13 -16.18 1.02
CA GLY A 165 -8.50 -16.61 1.37
C GLY A 165 -8.64 -18.09 1.73
N SER A 166 -7.65 -18.92 1.41
CA SER A 166 -7.59 -20.31 1.89
C SER A 166 -7.11 -20.41 3.35
N VAL A 167 -6.40 -19.39 3.87
CA VAL A 167 -5.80 -19.40 5.21
C VAL A 167 -6.86 -19.52 6.32
N PRO A 168 -7.98 -18.76 6.31
CA PRO A 168 -9.01 -18.92 7.34
C PRO A 168 -9.65 -20.31 7.35
N LEU A 169 -9.80 -20.93 6.17
CA LEU A 169 -10.33 -22.28 6.04
C LEU A 169 -9.38 -23.30 6.68
N ILE A 170 -8.09 -23.23 6.35
CA ILE A 170 -7.05 -24.09 6.93
C ILE A 170 -6.99 -23.89 8.45
N TYR A 171 -7.02 -22.64 8.91
CA TYR A 171 -7.01 -22.32 10.34
C TYR A 171 -8.18 -22.98 11.08
N ASN A 172 -9.40 -22.87 10.55
CA ASN A 172 -10.58 -23.48 11.19
C ASN A 172 -10.55 -25.01 11.19
N LEU A 173 -10.00 -25.64 10.15
CA LEU A 173 -9.83 -27.10 10.09
C LEU A 173 -8.80 -27.61 11.12
N VAL A 174 -7.74 -26.84 11.39
CA VAL A 174 -6.68 -27.21 12.33
C VAL A 174 -7.10 -26.95 13.77
N VAL A 175 -7.77 -25.83 14.04
CA VAL A 175 -8.05 -25.38 15.42
C VAL A 175 -9.46 -25.75 15.91
N GLY A 176 -10.31 -26.30 15.03
CA GLY A 176 -11.67 -26.73 15.40
C GLY A 176 -12.58 -25.57 15.73
N GLY A 177 -12.74 -24.63 14.80
CA GLY A 177 -13.59 -23.45 15.00
C GLY A 177 -15.08 -23.81 15.16
N GLU A 178 -15.72 -23.29 16.20
CA GLU A 178 -17.15 -23.53 16.49
C GLU A 178 -18.08 -22.91 15.42
N VAL A 179 -17.63 -21.85 14.74
CA VAL A 179 -18.42 -21.12 13.73
C VAL A 179 -17.74 -21.19 12.36
N LEU A 180 -18.30 -22.03 11.48
CA LEU A 180 -17.70 -22.33 10.17
C LEU A 180 -18.23 -21.46 9.02
N TRP A 181 -19.42 -20.87 9.16
CA TRP A 181 -20.08 -20.17 8.06
C TRP A 181 -19.27 -19.02 7.44
N PRO A 182 -18.53 -18.17 8.19
CA PRO A 182 -17.79 -17.06 7.57
C PRO A 182 -16.60 -17.57 6.76
N THR A 183 -15.94 -18.64 7.22
CA THR A 183 -14.83 -19.26 6.50
C THR A 183 -15.28 -19.99 5.25
N ILE A 184 -16.44 -20.64 5.28
CA ILE A 184 -17.04 -21.26 4.09
C ILE A 184 -17.39 -20.18 3.07
N MET A 185 -18.03 -19.10 3.49
CA MET A 185 -18.34 -17.97 2.60
C MET A 185 -17.07 -17.37 1.99
N CYS A 186 -16.03 -17.17 2.80
CA CYS A 186 -14.74 -16.68 2.30
C CYS A 186 -14.11 -17.62 1.27
N ALA A 187 -14.15 -18.93 1.51
CA ALA A 187 -13.62 -19.92 0.56
C ALA A 187 -14.42 -19.92 -0.76
N VAL A 188 -15.74 -19.88 -0.70
CA VAL A 188 -16.62 -19.83 -1.89
C VAL A 188 -16.37 -18.53 -2.68
N CYS A 189 -16.37 -17.38 -2.01
CA CYS A 189 -16.08 -16.10 -2.66
C CYS A 189 -14.67 -16.05 -3.25
N SER A 190 -13.66 -16.57 -2.54
CA SER A 190 -12.28 -16.62 -3.03
C SER A 190 -12.18 -17.53 -4.26
N GLY A 191 -12.86 -18.68 -4.26
CA GLY A 191 -12.95 -19.56 -5.43
C GLY A 191 -13.59 -18.88 -6.64
N ALA A 192 -14.71 -18.16 -6.44
CA ALA A 192 -15.36 -17.39 -7.50
C ALA A 192 -14.44 -16.29 -8.07
N LEU A 193 -13.72 -15.57 -7.20
CA LEU A 193 -12.74 -14.56 -7.60
C LEU A 193 -11.54 -15.18 -8.33
N LEU A 194 -11.13 -16.40 -7.97
CA LEU A 194 -10.08 -17.15 -8.66
C LEU A 194 -10.50 -17.46 -10.10
N ILE A 195 -11.70 -18.03 -10.27
CA ILE A 195 -12.27 -18.35 -11.58
C ILE A 195 -12.34 -17.08 -12.43
N PHE A 196 -12.82 -15.98 -11.85
CA PHE A 196 -12.80 -14.67 -12.52
C PHE A 196 -11.39 -14.26 -12.95
N ALA A 197 -10.40 -14.33 -12.06
CA ALA A 197 -9.02 -13.94 -12.35
C ALA A 197 -8.41 -14.76 -13.51
N LEU A 198 -8.68 -16.07 -13.55
CA LEU A 198 -8.21 -16.97 -14.61
C LEU A 198 -8.91 -16.71 -15.94
N LEU A 199 -10.25 -16.59 -15.94
CA LEU A 199 -11.02 -16.28 -17.15
C LEU A 199 -10.62 -14.93 -17.72
N TYR A 200 -10.51 -13.92 -16.86
CA TYR A 200 -10.07 -12.59 -17.27
C TYR A 200 -8.64 -12.60 -17.79
N GLY A 201 -7.73 -13.34 -17.13
CA GLY A 201 -6.35 -13.52 -17.60
C GLY A 201 -6.25 -14.19 -18.96
N PHE A 202 -7.11 -15.17 -19.23
CA PHE A 202 -7.19 -15.86 -20.52
C PHE A 202 -7.79 -14.95 -21.62
N LEU A 203 -8.90 -14.27 -21.33
CA LEU A 203 -9.60 -13.39 -22.26
C LEU A 203 -8.82 -12.11 -22.60
N ALA A 204 -8.08 -11.56 -21.63
CA ALA A 204 -7.26 -10.37 -21.83
C ALA A 204 -5.98 -10.61 -22.64
N GLY A 205 -5.72 -11.86 -23.05
CA GLY A 205 -4.61 -12.27 -23.91
C GLY A 205 -3.42 -12.86 -23.14
N ASN A 206 -2.83 -13.92 -23.71
CA ASN A 206 -1.78 -14.80 -23.16
C ASN A 206 -0.48 -14.11 -22.67
N GLY A 207 -0.36 -12.80 -22.81
CA GLY A 207 0.82 -12.01 -22.40
C GLY A 207 0.63 -11.21 -21.11
N VAL A 208 -0.58 -10.79 -20.74
CA VAL A 208 -0.78 -9.76 -19.70
C VAL A 208 -0.27 -10.20 -18.33
N LEU A 209 -0.57 -11.43 -17.92
CA LEU A 209 -0.07 -12.00 -16.66
C LEU A 209 1.42 -12.35 -16.74
N LYS A 210 1.86 -12.90 -17.87
CA LYS A 210 3.24 -13.33 -18.08
C LYS A 210 4.20 -12.14 -18.05
N GLU A 211 3.85 -11.06 -18.74
CA GLU A 211 4.60 -9.80 -18.76
C GLU A 211 4.64 -9.14 -17.38
N GLU A 212 3.54 -9.18 -16.64
CA GLU A 212 3.47 -8.58 -15.32
C GLU A 212 4.31 -9.37 -14.28
N ILE A 213 4.26 -10.70 -14.33
CA ILE A 213 5.14 -11.58 -13.53
C ILE A 213 6.59 -11.30 -13.90
N LYS A 214 6.92 -11.28 -15.20
CA LYS A 214 8.27 -10.96 -15.69
C LYS A 214 8.76 -9.62 -15.15
N ARG A 215 7.92 -8.59 -15.22
CA ARG A 215 8.25 -7.23 -14.76
C ARG A 215 8.49 -7.14 -13.25
N LYS A 216 7.74 -7.89 -12.43
CA LYS A 216 7.87 -7.85 -10.96
C LYS A 216 8.97 -8.75 -10.41
N PHE A 217 9.17 -9.91 -11.04
CA PHE A 217 10.16 -10.91 -10.61
C PHE A 217 11.49 -10.80 -11.36
N HIS A 218 11.63 -9.85 -12.29
CA HIS A 218 12.84 -9.63 -13.09
C HIS A 218 13.36 -10.90 -13.78
N LEU A 219 12.44 -11.76 -14.21
CA LEU A 219 12.68 -12.93 -15.08
C LEU A 219 12.75 -12.49 -16.55
#